data_AF-A0A960AYY7-F1
#
_entry.id   AF-A0A960AYY7-F1
#
_cell.length_a   1.000
_cell.length_b   1.000
_cell.length_c   1.000
_cell.angle_alpha   90.00
_cell.angle_beta   90.00
_cell.angle_gamma   90.00
#
_symmetry.space_group_name_H-M   'P 1'
#
loop_
_entity.id
_entity.type
_entity.pdbx_description
1 polymer ?
#
loop_
_entity_poly.entity_id
_entity_poly.type
_entity_poly.pdbx_seq_one_letter_code
_entity_poly.pdbx_strand_id
1 'polypeptide(L)'
;MLREPMLLLARSEQVKKLVSSMPVSAGIVKSYVPGETTSAALDAAAVLADQGLNVTLDHLGEDVADVEQAATNVSAYLDLLEGIGARNLARRAEVSVKLSAVGQALEGTDPGYGERIALKNARAICLAARNAGTTVTLDMEDHTT
;
A
#
# COMPACT_ATOMS: atom_id res chain seq x y z
N MET A 1 -12.29 22.58 -12.13
CA MET A 1 -13.27 22.20 -13.16
C MET A 1 -12.95 20.89 -13.90
N LEU A 2 -11.70 20.40 -13.88
CA LEU A 2 -11.36 19.07 -14.44
C LEU A 2 -11.48 17.91 -13.43
N ARG A 3 -11.48 18.19 -12.12
CA ARG A 3 -11.45 17.17 -11.05
C ARG A 3 -12.63 16.20 -11.11
N GLU A 4 -13.86 16.71 -11.12
CA GLU A 4 -15.07 15.88 -11.14
C GLU A 4 -15.18 14.97 -12.38
N PRO A 5 -15.03 15.47 -13.62
CA PRO A 5 -15.07 14.60 -14.79
C PRO A 5 -13.91 13.59 -14.83
N MET A 6 -12.73 13.93 -14.31
CA MET A 6 -11.61 12.97 -14.19
C MET A 6 -11.88 11.89 -13.14
N LEU A 7 -12.46 12.24 -11.98
CA LEU A 7 -12.83 11.27 -10.94
C LEU A 7 -13.92 10.31 -11.42
N LEU A 8 -14.91 10.81 -12.17
CA LEU A 8 -15.95 10.00 -12.81
C LEU A 8 -15.35 8.98 -13.78
N LEU A 9 -14.37 9.38 -14.59
CA LEU A 9 -13.67 8.49 -15.51
C LEU A 9 -12.79 7.46 -14.79
N ALA A 10 -12.10 7.85 -13.72
CA ALA A 10 -11.24 6.97 -12.92
C ALA A 10 -12.03 5.84 -12.21
N ARG A 11 -13.29 6.10 -11.85
CA ARG A 11 -14.18 5.11 -11.20
C ARG A 11 -14.82 4.10 -12.15
N SER A 12 -14.58 4.21 -13.47
CA SER A 12 -15.16 3.29 -14.45
C SER A 12 -14.25 2.09 -14.68
N GLU A 13 -14.70 0.89 -14.28
CA GLU A 13 -13.99 -0.37 -14.52
C GLU A 13 -13.77 -0.67 -16.01
N GLN A 14 -14.65 -0.21 -16.88
CA GLN A 14 -14.48 -0.36 -18.34
C GLN A 14 -13.36 0.52 -18.86
N VAL A 15 -13.26 1.77 -18.37
CA VAL A 15 -12.17 2.69 -18.71
C VAL A 15 -10.86 2.18 -18.13
N LYS A 16 -10.86 1.73 -16.87
CA LYS A 16 -9.70 1.10 -16.22
C LYS A 16 -9.17 -0.07 -17.06
N LYS A 17 -10.03 -0.99 -17.46
CA LYS A 17 -9.66 -2.18 -18.27
C LYS A 17 -9.16 -1.83 -19.67
N LEU A 18 -9.71 -0.78 -20.28
CA LEU A 18 -9.30 -0.32 -21.61
C LEU A 18 -7.96 0.42 -21.56
N VAL A 19 -7.74 1.24 -20.53
CA VAL A 19 -6.49 1.97 -20.30
C VAL A 19 -5.36 1.03 -19.87
N SER A 20 -5.63 0.01 -19.04
CA SER A 20 -4.62 -0.96 -18.61
C SER A 20 -4.22 -1.96 -19.72
N SER A 21 -5.07 -2.16 -20.73
CA SER A 21 -4.79 -3.05 -21.88
C SER A 21 -4.14 -2.35 -23.09
N MET A 22 -4.06 -1.02 -23.09
CA MET A 22 -3.41 -0.24 -24.15
C MET A 22 -1.90 -0.05 -23.87
N PRO A 23 -1.00 -0.38 -24.82
CA PRO A 23 0.46 -0.38 -24.59
C PRO A 23 1.05 0.98 -24.19
N VAL A 24 0.45 2.08 -24.67
CA VAL A 24 0.95 3.45 -24.44
C VAL A 24 0.56 3.96 -23.04
N SER A 25 -0.66 3.68 -22.58
CA SER A 25 -1.10 4.03 -21.22
C SER A 25 -0.58 3.07 -20.16
N ALA A 26 -0.37 1.80 -20.49
CA ALA A 26 0.35 0.87 -19.62
C ALA A 26 1.78 1.35 -19.33
N GLY A 27 2.45 2.02 -20.28
CA GLY A 27 3.75 2.65 -20.06
C GLY A 27 3.72 3.82 -19.07
N ILE A 28 2.64 4.62 -19.07
CA ILE A 28 2.45 5.71 -18.12
C ILE A 28 2.15 5.13 -16.73
N VAL A 29 1.21 4.18 -16.62
CA VAL A 29 0.90 3.52 -15.34
C VAL A 29 2.13 2.77 -14.79
N LYS A 30 2.88 2.06 -15.64
CA LYS A 30 4.13 1.36 -15.25
C LYS A 30 5.23 2.31 -14.77
N SER A 31 5.20 3.58 -15.21
CA SER A 31 6.14 4.60 -14.72
C SER A 31 5.82 5.03 -13.28
N TYR A 32 4.61 4.78 -12.78
CA TYR A 32 4.16 5.18 -11.43
C TYR A 32 3.81 3.98 -10.53
N VAL A 33 3.49 2.82 -11.09
CA VAL A 33 3.13 1.59 -10.38
C VAL A 33 3.91 0.43 -11.01
N PRO A 34 4.79 -0.25 -10.26
CA PRO A 34 5.67 -1.29 -10.81
C PRO A 34 4.93 -2.55 -11.29
N GLY A 35 3.68 -2.75 -10.84
CA GLY A 35 2.76 -3.83 -11.21
C GLY A 35 1.70 -4.03 -10.13
N GLU A 36 0.77 -4.97 -10.34
CA GLU A 36 -0.32 -5.27 -9.39
C GLU A 36 0.04 -6.36 -8.36
N THR A 37 1.28 -6.84 -8.35
CA THR A 37 1.71 -7.95 -7.47
C THR A 37 2.86 -7.54 -6.56
N THR A 38 2.92 -8.17 -5.38
CA THR A 38 4.04 -8.05 -4.45
C THR A 38 5.38 -8.33 -5.10
N SER A 39 5.48 -9.37 -5.96
CA SER A 39 6.72 -9.67 -6.68
C SER A 39 7.13 -8.51 -7.59
N ALA A 40 6.19 -7.94 -8.36
CA ALA A 40 6.52 -6.84 -9.27
C ALA A 40 7.02 -5.60 -8.51
N ALA A 41 6.41 -5.28 -7.37
CA ALA A 41 6.87 -4.21 -6.49
C ALA A 41 8.30 -4.46 -5.96
N LEU A 42 8.59 -5.68 -5.53
CA LEU A 42 9.90 -6.08 -5.04
C LEU A 42 10.96 -6.14 -6.15
N ASP A 43 10.58 -6.54 -7.37
CA ASP A 43 11.47 -6.54 -8.54
C ASP A 43 11.90 -5.10 -8.88
N ALA A 44 10.94 -4.16 -8.87
CA ALA A 44 11.24 -2.74 -9.07
C ALA A 44 12.09 -2.17 -7.93
N ALA A 45 11.79 -2.52 -6.68
CA ALA A 45 12.58 -2.11 -5.53
C ALA A 45 14.04 -2.60 -5.62
N ALA A 46 14.26 -3.83 -6.08
CA ALA A 46 15.60 -4.37 -6.30
C ALA A 46 16.37 -3.58 -7.36
N VAL A 47 15.74 -3.27 -8.50
CA VAL A 47 16.36 -2.47 -9.57
C VAL A 47 16.77 -1.09 -9.06
N LEU A 48 15.92 -0.42 -8.27
CA LEU A 48 16.25 0.89 -7.69
C LEU A 48 17.34 0.79 -6.61
N ALA A 49 17.33 -0.26 -5.80
CA ALA A 49 18.35 -0.51 -4.79
C ALA A 49 19.73 -0.78 -5.40
N ASP A 50 19.80 -1.51 -6.51
CA ASP A 50 21.03 -1.76 -7.28
C ASP A 50 21.61 -0.46 -7.87
N GLN A 51 20.75 0.54 -8.11
CA GLN A 51 21.15 1.89 -8.51
C GLN A 51 21.55 2.78 -7.32
N GLY A 52 21.54 2.25 -6.10
CA GLY A 52 21.91 2.95 -4.87
C GLY A 52 20.80 3.81 -4.26
N LEU A 53 19.57 3.72 -4.76
CA LEU A 53 18.42 4.47 -4.26
C LEU A 53 17.76 3.74 -3.08
N ASN A 54 17.15 4.53 -2.19
CA ASN A 54 16.26 4.00 -1.16
C ASN A 54 14.82 4.01 -1.69
N VAL A 55 14.03 3.03 -1.27
CA VAL A 55 12.69 2.75 -1.77
C VAL A 55 11.72 2.72 -0.59
N THR A 56 10.58 3.38 -0.76
CA THR A 56 9.40 3.17 0.09
C THR A 56 8.34 2.48 -0.74
N LEU A 57 7.80 1.38 -0.22
CA LEU A 57 6.71 0.64 -0.86
C LEU A 57 5.39 1.03 -0.20
N ASP A 58 4.52 1.65 -0.97
CA ASP A 58 3.15 2.00 -0.57
C ASP A 58 2.17 0.98 -1.17
N HIS A 59 1.43 0.28 -0.31
CA HIS A 59 0.37 -0.62 -0.77
C HIS A 59 -0.91 0.18 -0.95
N LEU A 60 -1.38 0.26 -2.20
CA LEU A 60 -2.60 0.98 -2.57
C LEU A 60 -3.86 0.20 -2.13
N GLY A 61 -4.21 0.32 -0.85
CA GLY A 61 -5.48 -0.14 -0.29
C GLY A 61 -6.32 1.06 0.12
N GLU A 62 -7.17 1.55 -0.78
CA GLU A 62 -8.09 2.67 -0.49
C GLU A 62 -9.48 2.14 -0.06
N ASP A 63 -10.20 2.95 0.71
CA ASP A 63 -11.62 2.76 1.08
C ASP A 63 -11.95 1.45 1.84
N VAL A 64 -11.22 1.18 2.92
CA VAL A 64 -11.50 0.04 3.82
C VAL A 64 -12.85 0.22 4.53
N ALA A 65 -13.81 -0.62 4.16
CA ALA A 65 -15.19 -0.56 4.67
C ALA A 65 -15.48 -1.57 5.78
N ASP A 66 -14.65 -2.60 5.93
CA ASP A 66 -14.83 -3.66 6.91
C ASP A 66 -13.50 -4.21 7.44
N VAL A 67 -13.59 -5.09 8.44
CA VAL A 67 -12.43 -5.66 9.13
C VAL A 67 -11.70 -6.68 8.27
N GLU A 68 -12.41 -7.34 7.35
CA GLU A 68 -11.88 -8.31 6.41
C GLU A 68 -10.95 -7.62 5.40
N GLN A 69 -11.35 -6.49 4.83
CA GLN A 69 -10.52 -5.67 3.95
C GLN A 69 -9.29 -5.13 4.67
N ALA A 70 -9.44 -4.65 5.91
CA ALA A 70 -8.29 -4.25 6.72
C ALA A 70 -7.31 -5.42 6.91
N ALA A 71 -7.82 -6.63 7.16
CA ALA A 71 -6.99 -7.83 7.29
C ALA A 71 -6.30 -8.23 5.98
N THR A 72 -6.97 -8.08 4.83
CA THR A 72 -6.35 -8.27 3.51
C THR A 72 -5.20 -7.30 3.29
N ASN A 73 -5.37 -6.02 3.61
CA ASN A 73 -4.29 -5.02 3.49
C ASN A 73 -3.11 -5.36 4.41
N VAL A 74 -3.38 -5.77 5.65
CA VAL A 74 -2.33 -6.24 6.57
C VAL A 74 -1.58 -7.43 5.97
N SER A 75 -2.28 -8.42 5.41
CA SER A 75 -1.64 -9.56 4.75
C SER A 75 -0.71 -9.12 3.62
N ALA A 76 -1.13 -8.16 2.80
CA ALA A 76 -0.30 -7.63 1.73
C ALA A 76 0.98 -6.96 2.25
N TYR A 77 0.91 -6.22 3.37
CA TYR A 77 2.10 -5.69 4.04
C TYR A 77 3.01 -6.79 4.59
N LEU A 78 2.44 -7.84 5.19
CA LEU A 78 3.24 -8.97 5.69
C LEU A 78 3.98 -9.67 4.56
N ASP A 79 3.31 -9.92 3.43
CA ASP A 79 3.90 -10.54 2.24
C ASP A 79 5.03 -9.65 1.64
N LEU A 80 4.81 -8.33 1.58
CA LEU A 80 5.83 -7.36 1.14
C LEU A 80 7.06 -7.42 2.06
N LEU A 81 6.86 -7.41 3.37
CA LEU A 81 7.94 -7.42 4.36
C LEU A 81 8.71 -8.74 4.37
N GLU A 82 8.03 -9.88 4.24
CA GLU A 82 8.67 -11.18 4.02
C GLU A 82 9.53 -11.15 2.76
N GLY A 83 8.99 -10.63 1.66
CA GLY A 83 9.71 -10.50 0.40
C GLY A 83 10.91 -9.56 0.45
N ILE A 84 10.82 -8.44 1.18
CA ILE A 84 11.94 -7.53 1.45
C ILE A 84 13.07 -8.30 2.16
N GLY A 85 12.73 -9.05 3.21
CA GLY A 85 13.69 -9.86 3.95
C GLY A 85 14.35 -10.94 3.08
N ALA A 86 13.53 -11.73 2.37
CA ALA A 86 13.99 -12.83 1.52
C ALA A 86 14.91 -12.36 0.38
N ARG A 87 14.73 -11.13 -0.11
CA ARG A 87 15.54 -10.54 -1.20
C ARG A 87 16.71 -9.68 -0.70
N ASN A 88 16.96 -9.64 0.61
CA ASN A 88 17.99 -8.81 1.24
C ASN A 88 17.85 -7.31 0.96
N LEU A 89 16.61 -6.83 0.77
CA LEU A 89 16.33 -5.42 0.46
C LEU A 89 16.20 -4.53 1.71
N ALA A 90 16.22 -5.11 2.91
CA ALA A 90 15.87 -4.44 4.17
C ALA A 90 16.67 -3.16 4.48
N ARG A 91 17.88 -3.00 3.96
CA ARG A 91 18.70 -1.78 4.15
C ARG A 91 18.33 -0.63 3.21
N ARG A 92 17.54 -0.91 2.17
CA ARG A 92 17.22 0.02 1.08
C ARG A 92 15.73 0.19 0.86
N ALA A 93 14.91 -0.79 1.27
CA ALA A 93 13.47 -0.78 1.07
C ALA A 93 12.73 -0.84 2.41
N GLU A 94 11.76 0.03 2.58
CA GLU A 94 10.82 0.07 3.71
C GLU A 94 9.37 0.18 3.20
N VAL A 95 8.38 0.18 4.10
CA VAL A 95 6.96 0.28 3.74
C VAL A 95 6.33 1.52 4.34
N SER A 96 5.51 2.22 3.57
CA SER A 96 4.63 3.26 4.11
C SER A 96 3.24 2.69 4.37
N VAL A 97 2.65 3.03 5.52
CA VAL A 97 1.38 2.50 5.99
C VAL A 97 0.46 3.65 6.38
N LYS A 98 -0.74 3.66 5.81
CA LYS A 98 -1.86 4.51 6.22
C LYS A 98 -2.69 3.78 7.28
N LEU A 99 -3.05 4.46 8.36
CA LEU A 99 -3.81 3.85 9.45
C LEU A 99 -5.28 3.63 9.05
N SER A 100 -5.83 4.51 8.21
CA SER A 100 -7.14 4.32 7.58
C SER A 100 -7.23 3.00 6.82
N ALA A 101 -6.19 2.67 6.04
CA ALA A 101 -6.08 1.44 5.24
C ALA A 101 -5.92 0.16 6.09
N VAL A 102 -5.69 0.29 7.39
CA VAL A 102 -5.64 -0.85 8.33
C VAL A 102 -6.73 -0.79 9.40
N GLY A 103 -7.76 0.03 9.16
CA GLY A 103 -9.03 -0.01 9.89
C GLY A 103 -9.30 1.17 10.84
N GLN A 104 -8.51 2.24 10.81
CA GLN A 104 -8.67 3.36 11.76
C GLN A 104 -10.05 4.02 11.68
N ALA A 105 -10.57 4.18 10.46
CA ALA A 105 -11.86 4.82 10.20
C ALA A 105 -13.06 3.89 10.37
N LEU A 106 -12.86 2.62 10.77
CA LEU A 106 -13.96 1.68 10.94
C LEU A 106 -14.83 2.06 12.15
N GLU A 107 -16.13 2.16 11.90
CA GLU A 107 -17.13 2.39 12.92
C GLU A 107 -17.55 1.07 13.58
N GLY A 108 -17.87 1.13 14.87
CA GLY A 108 -18.32 -0.02 15.65
C GLY A 108 -19.10 0.39 16.89
N THR A 109 -19.48 -0.59 17.70
CA THR A 109 -20.40 -0.39 18.83
C THR A 109 -19.82 0.48 19.95
N ASP A 110 -18.50 0.49 20.09
CA ASP A 110 -17.80 1.22 21.16
C ASP A 110 -16.94 2.36 20.59
N PRO A 111 -16.80 3.50 21.28
CA PRO A 111 -15.87 4.56 20.90
C PRO A 111 -14.46 4.03 20.67
N GLY A 112 -13.78 4.52 19.63
CA GLY A 112 -12.41 4.11 19.27
C GLY A 112 -12.29 2.68 18.72
N TYR A 113 -13.38 2.10 18.19
CA TYR A 113 -13.38 0.76 17.60
C TYR A 113 -12.32 0.61 16.49
N GLY A 114 -12.36 1.47 15.47
CA GLY A 114 -11.40 1.46 14.38
C GLY A 114 -9.95 1.71 14.84
N GLU A 115 -9.74 2.66 15.75
CA GLU A 115 -8.41 2.95 16.32
C GLU A 115 -7.78 1.72 16.98
N ARG A 116 -8.56 0.91 17.71
CA ARG A 116 -8.06 -0.34 18.32
C ARG A 116 -7.68 -1.37 17.27
N ILE A 117 -8.45 -1.46 16.18
CA ILE A 117 -8.16 -2.35 15.05
C ILE A 117 -6.87 -1.90 14.36
N ALA A 118 -6.78 -0.62 13.99
CA ALA A 118 -5.59 -0.05 13.36
C ALA A 118 -4.35 -0.23 14.23
N LEU A 119 -4.44 0.01 15.54
CA LEU A 119 -3.31 -0.19 16.46
C LEU A 119 -2.85 -1.65 16.49
N LYS A 120 -3.79 -2.61 16.54
CA LYS A 120 -3.47 -4.04 16.50
C LYS A 120 -2.78 -4.41 15.18
N ASN A 121 -3.31 -3.93 14.07
CA ASN A 121 -2.84 -4.21 12.73
C ASN A 121 -1.46 -3.58 12.46
N ALA A 122 -1.29 -2.29 12.79
CA ALA A 122 -0.02 -1.59 12.70
C ALA A 122 1.07 -2.25 13.56
N ARG A 123 0.73 -2.75 14.76
CA ARG A 123 1.68 -3.52 15.58
C ARG A 123 2.15 -4.80 14.89
N ALA A 124 1.25 -5.52 14.22
CA ALA A 124 1.62 -6.72 13.49
C ALA A 124 2.58 -6.39 12.33
N ILE A 125 2.29 -5.33 11.58
CA ILE A 125 3.14 -4.85 10.48
C ILE A 125 4.52 -4.41 11.00
N CYS A 126 4.57 -3.59 12.04
CA CYS A 126 5.83 -3.15 12.66
C CYS A 126 6.66 -4.32 13.19
N LEU A 127 6.01 -5.36 13.74
CA LEU A 127 6.69 -6.57 14.18
C LEU A 127 7.32 -7.33 13.01
N ALA A 128 6.58 -7.47 11.91
CA ALA A 128 7.09 -8.10 10.69
C ALA A 128 8.25 -7.28 10.08
N ALA A 129 8.15 -5.95 10.05
CA ALA A 129 9.21 -5.08 9.54
C ALA A 129 10.48 -5.20 10.38
N ARG A 130 10.34 -5.24 11.71
CA ARG A 130 11.46 -5.51 12.62
C ARG A 130 12.11 -6.86 12.33
N ASN A 131 11.32 -7.90 12.11
CA ASN A 131 11.85 -9.24 11.80
C ASN A 131 12.54 -9.29 10.43
N ALA A 132 12.06 -8.52 9.45
CA ALA A 132 12.69 -8.35 8.15
C ALA A 132 13.93 -7.44 8.20
N GLY A 133 14.15 -6.70 9.29
CA GLY A 133 15.27 -5.78 9.46
C GLY A 133 15.08 -4.42 8.77
N THR A 134 13.84 -4.02 8.49
CA THR A 134 13.49 -2.74 7.87
C THR A 134 12.59 -1.89 8.77
N THR A 135 12.20 -0.71 8.30
CA THR A 135 11.35 0.26 8.98
C THR A 135 9.93 0.30 8.42
N VAL A 136 9.06 1.00 9.15
CA VAL A 136 7.72 1.37 8.72
C VAL A 136 7.62 2.88 8.86
N THR A 137 7.12 3.53 7.82
CA THR A 137 6.67 4.93 7.87
C THR A 137 5.16 4.93 8.06
N LEU A 138 4.65 5.70 9.03
CA LEU A 138 3.21 5.95 9.15
C LEU A 138 2.89 7.25 8.43
N ASP A 139 2.11 7.15 7.35
CA ASP A 139 1.68 8.32 6.58
C ASP A 139 0.75 9.20 7.43
N MET A 140 0.99 10.50 7.42
CA MET A 140 0.04 11.46 7.99
C MET A 140 -1.11 11.65 7.00
N GLU A 141 -2.34 11.52 7.48
CA GLU A 141 -3.54 11.57 6.66
C GLU A 141 -4.30 12.89 6.88
N ASP A 142 -5.59 12.96 6.55
CA ASP A 142 -6.40 14.17 6.75
C ASP A 142 -6.45 14.57 8.23
N HIS A 143 -6.66 15.85 8.52
CA HIS A 143 -6.73 16.37 9.91
C HIS A 143 -7.83 15.75 10.79
N THR A 144 -8.81 15.06 10.18
CA THR A 144 -9.86 14.32 10.88
C THR A 144 -9.50 12.86 11.15
N THR A 145 -8.35 12.41 10.62
CA THR A 145 -7.76 11.08 10.81
C THR A 145 -6.69 11.13 11.89
#